data_AF-A0A3D0HFW6-F1
#
_entry.id   AF-A0A3D0HFW6-F1
#
_cell.length_a   1.000
_cell.length_b   1.000
_cell.length_c   1.000
_cell.angle_alpha   90.00
_cell.angle_beta   90.00
_cell.angle_gamma   90.00
#
_symmetry.space_group_name_H-M   'P 1'
#
loop_
_entity.id
_entity.type
_entity.pdbx_description
1 polymer ?
#
loop_
_entity_poly.entity_id
_entity_poly.type
_entity_poly.pdbx_seq_one_letter_code
_entity_poly.pdbx_strand_id
1 'polypeptide(L)'
;MCGMQQYLGIGLVVAGVAAVVLALSWGYVKWAGRHAPALSHPKVASGVGGALVLFFIGQIAWLLRALWDISFALGSLARIAVAVPSKLPEALMVVMPSAVALVLGAVLLWDLGRRRTSFVLGEAIVLLWLMGPVAALCQGWYFHLHLAAFSVVQLFGWAILWTLYFAFSPRCALTYGTRRGERIVRTGKLFG
;
A
#
# COMPACT_ATOMS: atom_id res chain seq x y z
N MET A 1 13.81 37.82 -0.14
CA MET A 1 13.82 37.06 -1.41
C MET A 1 14.18 35.57 -1.26
N CYS A 2 14.80 35.13 -0.14
CA CYS A 2 15.21 33.73 0.07
C CYS A 2 14.05 32.71 0.21
N GLY A 3 12.91 33.11 0.81
CA GLY A 3 11.79 32.18 1.05
C GLY A 3 11.01 31.76 -0.21
N MET A 4 10.81 32.65 -1.18
CA MET A 4 9.97 32.37 -2.36
C MET A 4 10.62 31.34 -3.31
N GLN A 5 11.95 31.38 -3.48
CA GLN A 5 12.69 30.37 -4.22
C GLN A 5 12.66 29.00 -3.53
N GLN A 6 12.68 28.97 -2.20
CA GLN A 6 12.59 27.72 -1.43
C GLN A 6 11.21 27.06 -1.56
N TYR A 7 10.12 27.84 -1.50
CA TYR A 7 8.77 27.31 -1.72
C TYR A 7 8.52 26.86 -3.17
N LEU A 8 9.08 27.59 -4.16
CA LEU A 8 9.06 27.16 -5.56
C LEU A 8 9.81 25.85 -5.77
N GLY A 9 10.99 25.69 -5.15
CA GLY A 9 11.77 24.45 -5.20
C GLY A 9 11.03 23.26 -4.59
N ILE A 10 10.44 23.44 -3.40
CA ILE A 10 9.64 22.39 -2.75
C ILE A 10 8.41 22.04 -3.60
N GLY A 11 7.71 23.05 -4.13
CA GLY A 11 6.55 22.85 -4.99
C GLY A 11 6.86 22.04 -6.24
N LEU A 12 7.99 22.30 -6.90
CA LEU A 12 8.44 21.54 -8.07
C LEU A 12 8.77 20.08 -7.73
N VAL A 13 9.42 19.84 -6.59
CA VAL A 13 9.72 18.47 -6.14
C VAL A 13 8.42 17.70 -5.85
N VAL A 14 7.48 18.31 -5.14
CA VAL A 14 6.17 17.69 -4.83
C VAL A 14 5.40 17.39 -6.12
N ALA A 15 5.37 18.33 -7.06
CA ALA A 15 4.72 18.13 -8.36
C ALA A 15 5.38 17.01 -9.16
N GLY A 16 6.72 16.95 -9.16
CA GLY A 16 7.47 15.88 -9.82
C GLY A 16 7.16 14.50 -9.23
N VAL A 17 7.16 14.37 -7.90
CA VAL A 17 6.79 13.12 -7.21
C VAL A 17 5.35 12.73 -7.52
N ALA A 18 4.42 13.67 -7.46
CA ALA A 18 3.02 13.42 -7.80
C ALA A 18 2.87 12.94 -9.25
N ALA A 19 3.56 13.55 -10.20
CA ALA A 19 3.54 13.14 -11.60
C ALA A 19 4.06 11.71 -11.78
N VAL A 20 5.17 11.35 -11.12
CA VAL A 20 5.71 9.98 -11.16
C VAL A 20 4.73 8.97 -10.59
N VAL A 21 4.14 9.25 -9.41
CA VAL A 21 3.14 8.39 -8.78
C VAL A 21 1.94 8.19 -9.71
N LEU A 22 1.42 9.27 -10.29
CA LEU A 22 0.26 9.21 -11.19
C LEU A 22 0.58 8.46 -12.48
N ALA A 23 1.75 8.65 -13.08
CA ALA A 23 2.17 7.95 -14.29
C ALA A 23 2.29 6.44 -14.06
N LEU A 24 2.93 6.02 -12.97
CA LEU A 24 3.05 4.62 -12.59
C LEU A 24 1.68 4.01 -12.25
N SER A 25 0.85 4.76 -11.51
CA SER A 25 -0.51 4.32 -11.17
C SER A 25 -1.38 4.16 -12.40
N TRP A 26 -1.29 5.07 -13.37
CA TRP A 26 -2.01 4.96 -14.63
C TRP A 26 -1.58 3.72 -15.42
N GLY A 27 -0.27 3.49 -15.55
CA GLY A 27 0.26 2.31 -16.22
C GLY A 27 -0.19 1.02 -15.54
N TYR A 28 -0.12 0.99 -14.20
CA TYR A 28 -0.56 -0.14 -13.39
C TYR A 28 -2.07 -0.39 -13.52
N VAL A 29 -2.91 0.63 -13.40
CA VAL A 29 -4.38 0.50 -13.53
C VAL A 29 -4.76 0.03 -14.93
N LYS A 30 -4.10 0.54 -15.98
CA LYS A 30 -4.31 0.10 -17.36
C LYS A 30 -3.92 -1.36 -17.55
N TRP A 31 -2.80 -1.80 -16.96
CA TRP A 31 -2.37 -3.20 -16.98
C TRP A 31 -3.34 -4.10 -16.20
N ALA A 32 -3.70 -3.73 -14.98
CA ALA A 32 -4.62 -4.49 -14.13
C ALA A 32 -6.01 -4.58 -14.76
N GLY A 33 -6.47 -3.53 -15.42
CA GLY A 33 -7.75 -3.47 -16.14
C GLY A 33 -7.86 -4.43 -17.33
N ARG A 34 -6.76 -5.02 -17.81
CA ARG A 34 -6.79 -6.06 -18.86
C ARG A 34 -7.36 -7.39 -18.36
N HIS A 35 -7.35 -7.60 -17.04
CA HIS A 35 -7.89 -8.82 -16.42
C HIS A 35 -9.35 -8.58 -16.06
N ALA A 36 -10.25 -9.31 -16.71
CA ALA A 36 -11.69 -9.21 -16.49
C ALA A 36 -12.06 -9.44 -15.01
N PRO A 37 -13.09 -8.76 -14.49
CA PRO A 37 -13.59 -9.05 -13.15
C PRO A 37 -14.13 -10.47 -13.07
N ALA A 38 -14.05 -11.09 -11.89
CA ALA A 38 -14.56 -12.43 -11.66
C ALA A 38 -16.08 -12.54 -11.90
N LEU A 39 -16.82 -11.50 -11.52
CA LEU A 39 -18.26 -11.40 -11.67
C LEU A 39 -18.63 -10.02 -12.23
N SER A 40 -19.77 -9.97 -12.93
CA SER A 40 -20.36 -8.73 -13.45
C SER A 40 -21.86 -8.69 -13.17
N HIS A 41 -22.40 -7.47 -13.05
CA HIS A 41 -23.83 -7.26 -12.86
C HIS A 41 -24.25 -5.98 -13.59
N PRO A 42 -25.43 -5.93 -14.26
CA PRO A 42 -25.82 -4.78 -15.09
C PRO A 42 -25.90 -3.44 -14.34
N LYS A 43 -26.24 -3.48 -13.05
CA LYS A 43 -26.45 -2.29 -12.22
C LYS A 43 -25.33 -1.99 -11.22
N VAL A 44 -24.34 -2.89 -11.07
CA VAL A 44 -23.32 -2.76 -10.03
C VAL A 44 -21.95 -2.86 -10.67
N ALA A 45 -21.16 -1.80 -10.51
CA ALA A 45 -19.87 -1.71 -11.17
C ALA A 45 -18.87 -2.75 -10.62
N SER A 46 -18.16 -3.42 -11.50
CA SER A 46 -17.05 -4.35 -11.21
C SER A 46 -15.77 -3.90 -11.91
N GLY A 47 -14.67 -4.60 -11.65
CA GLY A 47 -13.36 -4.33 -12.24
C GLY A 47 -12.56 -3.24 -11.52
N VAL A 48 -11.39 -2.94 -12.08
CA VAL A 48 -10.46 -1.95 -11.54
C VAL A 48 -10.98 -0.54 -11.80
N GLY A 49 -11.48 0.13 -10.76
CA GLY A 49 -12.03 1.49 -10.87
C GLY A 49 -12.47 2.10 -9.54
N GLY A 50 -12.80 3.39 -9.54
CA GLY A 50 -13.32 4.12 -8.37
C GLY A 50 -12.34 4.12 -7.21
N ALA A 51 -12.80 3.87 -5.99
CA ALA A 51 -11.94 3.88 -4.81
C ALA A 51 -10.78 2.85 -4.88
N LEU A 52 -10.91 1.76 -5.64
CA LEU A 52 -9.80 0.84 -5.85
C LEU A 52 -8.60 1.50 -6.59
N VAL A 53 -8.87 2.50 -7.44
CA VAL A 53 -7.80 3.29 -8.08
C VAL A 53 -7.08 4.17 -7.06
N LEU A 54 -7.82 4.77 -6.12
CA LEU A 54 -7.23 5.55 -5.03
C LEU A 54 -6.36 4.69 -4.12
N PHE A 55 -6.79 3.45 -3.86
CA PHE A 55 -5.95 2.47 -3.16
C PHE A 55 -4.63 2.26 -3.89
N PHE A 56 -4.68 1.96 -5.20
CA PHE A 56 -3.46 1.72 -5.98
C PHE A 56 -2.55 2.95 -6.03
N ILE A 57 -3.10 4.15 -6.18
CA ILE A 57 -2.32 5.39 -6.14
C ILE A 57 -1.58 5.51 -4.81
N GLY A 58 -2.29 5.38 -3.68
CA GLY A 58 -1.66 5.50 -2.37
C GLY A 58 -0.70 4.35 -2.07
N GLN A 59 -0.99 3.13 -2.50
CA GLN A 59 -0.13 1.98 -2.32
C GLN A 59 1.16 2.08 -3.15
N ILE A 60 1.10 2.61 -4.38
CA ILE A 60 2.27 2.89 -5.21
C ILE A 60 3.08 4.03 -4.61
N ALA A 61 2.44 5.10 -4.14
CA ALA A 61 3.12 6.19 -3.45
C ALA A 61 3.86 5.69 -2.20
N TRP A 62 3.20 4.83 -1.42
CA TRP A 62 3.81 4.18 -0.25
C TRP A 62 5.00 3.29 -0.64
N LEU A 63 4.87 2.49 -1.71
CA LEU A 63 5.95 1.62 -2.18
C LEU A 63 7.18 2.42 -2.62
N LEU A 64 6.98 3.51 -3.36
CA LEU A 64 8.06 4.41 -3.78
C LEU A 64 8.72 5.09 -2.58
N ARG A 65 7.91 5.51 -1.59
CA ARG A 65 8.42 6.08 -0.34
C ARG A 65 9.27 5.08 0.43
N ALA A 66 8.82 3.83 0.54
CA ALA A 66 9.55 2.75 1.22
C ALA A 66 10.85 2.41 0.47
N LEU A 67 10.81 2.36 -0.87
CA LEU A 67 11.99 2.14 -1.70
C LEU A 67 13.04 3.24 -1.49
N TRP A 68 12.61 4.50 -1.40
CA TRP A 68 13.48 5.61 -1.06
C TRP A 68 14.11 5.45 0.33
N ASP A 69 13.31 5.14 1.36
CA ASP A 69 13.81 4.93 2.74
C ASP A 69 14.86 3.85 2.81
N ILE A 70 14.60 2.70 2.17
CA ILE A 70 15.54 1.58 2.14
C ILE A 70 16.81 1.95 1.38
N SER A 71 16.70 2.66 0.25
CA SER A 71 17.87 3.10 -0.52
C SER A 71 18.77 4.01 0.31
N PHE A 72 18.17 4.94 1.06
CA PHE A 72 18.90 5.82 1.97
C PHE A 72 19.54 5.04 3.13
N ALA A 73 18.79 4.10 3.72
CA ALA A 73 19.26 3.29 4.84
C ALA A 73 20.38 2.31 4.43
N LEU A 74 20.33 1.74 3.23
CA LEU A 74 21.43 0.92 2.69
C LEU A 74 22.72 1.74 2.55
N GLY A 75 22.60 2.99 2.09
CA GLY A 75 23.75 3.92 2.00
C GLY A 75 24.32 4.33 3.36
N SER A 76 23.55 4.26 4.45
CA SER A 76 24.06 4.46 5.81
C SER A 76 24.66 3.17 6.39
N LEU A 77 24.08 1.99 6.09
CA LEU A 77 24.61 0.69 6.52
C LEU A 77 26.03 0.45 6.03
N ALA A 78 26.32 0.77 4.76
CA ALA A 78 27.68 0.66 4.21
C ALA A 78 28.70 1.52 5.00
N ARG A 79 28.29 2.71 5.44
CA ARG A 79 29.13 3.60 6.25
C ARG A 79 29.31 3.08 7.67
N ILE A 80 28.26 2.54 8.30
CA ILE A 80 28.32 1.93 9.64
C ILE A 80 29.24 0.71 9.62
N ALA A 81 29.14 -0.14 8.59
CA ALA A 81 29.98 -1.33 8.44
C ALA A 81 31.47 -1.01 8.42
N VAL A 82 31.86 0.15 7.85
CA VAL A 82 33.27 0.60 7.80
C VAL A 82 33.66 1.35 9.08
N ALA A 83 32.81 2.23 9.59
CA ALA A 83 33.16 3.11 10.69
C ALA A 83 33.02 2.46 12.07
N VAL A 84 31.96 1.68 12.30
CA VAL A 84 31.64 1.06 13.59
C VAL A 84 30.96 -0.31 13.38
N PRO A 85 31.72 -1.36 13.02
CA PRO A 85 31.15 -2.68 12.66
C PRO A 85 30.31 -3.32 13.77
N SER A 86 30.63 -3.04 15.04
CA SER A 86 29.89 -3.55 16.20
C SER A 86 28.44 -3.08 16.27
N LYS A 87 28.09 -1.99 15.57
CA LYS A 87 26.73 -1.44 15.49
C LYS A 87 25.93 -1.90 14.27
N LEU A 88 26.54 -2.69 13.39
CA LEU A 88 25.87 -3.20 12.20
C LEU A 88 24.62 -4.06 12.49
N PRO A 89 24.60 -4.94 13.51
CA PRO A 89 23.40 -5.73 13.82
C PRO A 89 22.19 -4.86 14.22
N GLU A 90 22.40 -3.84 15.04
CA GLU A 90 21.35 -2.88 15.45
C GLU A 90 20.83 -2.12 14.23
N ALA A 91 21.73 -1.66 13.36
CA ALA A 91 21.36 -0.94 12.15
C ALA A 91 20.57 -1.82 11.15
N LEU A 92 20.93 -3.10 11.02
CA LEU A 92 20.18 -4.05 10.19
C LEU A 92 18.74 -4.25 10.71
N MET A 93 18.55 -4.33 12.02
CA MET A 93 17.22 -4.48 12.63
C MET A 93 16.30 -3.27 12.39
N VAL A 94 16.88 -2.08 12.14
CA VAL A 94 16.09 -0.90 11.73
C VAL A 94 15.55 -1.07 10.30
N VAL A 95 16.38 -1.62 9.39
CA VAL A 95 16.08 -1.64 7.94
C VAL A 95 15.26 -2.86 7.53
N MET A 96 15.48 -4.01 8.16
CA MET A 96 14.86 -5.29 7.78
C MET A 96 13.33 -5.26 7.74
N PRO A 97 12.62 -4.71 8.75
CA PRO A 97 11.15 -4.65 8.69
C PRO A 97 10.63 -3.84 7.49
N SER A 98 11.29 -2.72 7.18
CA SER A 98 10.95 -1.90 6.00
C SER A 98 11.22 -2.65 4.70
N ALA A 99 12.33 -3.39 4.60
CA ALA A 99 12.66 -4.20 3.44
C ALA A 99 11.64 -5.32 3.20
N VAL A 100 11.23 -6.02 4.26
CA VAL A 100 10.15 -7.02 4.18
C VAL A 100 8.84 -6.36 3.76
N ALA A 101 8.48 -5.23 4.38
CA ALA A 101 7.27 -4.49 4.04
C ALA A 101 7.23 -4.06 2.56
N LEU A 102 8.37 -3.64 1.99
CA LEU A 102 8.48 -3.32 0.56
C LEU A 102 8.14 -4.53 -0.32
N VAL A 103 8.70 -5.70 -0.02
CA VAL A 103 8.41 -6.94 -0.76
C VAL A 103 6.93 -7.31 -0.66
N LEU A 104 6.36 -7.27 0.55
CA LEU A 104 4.94 -7.57 0.78
C LEU A 104 4.03 -6.58 0.03
N GLY A 105 4.38 -5.29 -0.02
CA GLY A 105 3.65 -4.28 -0.77
C GLY A 105 3.69 -4.52 -2.29
N ALA A 106 4.82 -5.01 -2.81
CA ALA A 106 4.95 -5.38 -4.22
C ALA A 106 4.11 -6.63 -4.56
N VAL A 107 4.12 -7.64 -3.69
CA VAL A 107 3.28 -8.84 -3.81
C VAL A 107 1.79 -8.47 -3.77
N LEU A 108 1.39 -7.61 -2.83
CA LEU A 108 0.02 -7.12 -2.71
C LEU A 108 -0.47 -6.49 -4.03
N LEU A 109 0.34 -5.60 -4.62
CA LEU A 109 0.00 -4.98 -5.91
C LEU A 109 -0.03 -6.04 -7.01
N TRP A 110 0.95 -6.93 -7.07
CA TRP A 110 0.96 -7.98 -8.08
C TRP A 110 -0.32 -8.83 -8.07
N ASP A 111 -0.73 -9.30 -6.88
CA ASP A 111 -1.88 -10.19 -6.76
C ASP A 111 -3.21 -9.48 -7.01
N LEU A 112 -3.40 -8.27 -6.45
CA LEU A 112 -4.60 -7.46 -6.76
C LEU A 112 -4.64 -7.03 -8.24
N GLY A 113 -3.49 -6.86 -8.89
CA GLY A 113 -3.41 -6.47 -10.28
C GLY A 113 -3.71 -7.62 -11.25
N ARG A 114 -3.26 -8.83 -10.93
CA ARG A 114 -3.30 -9.99 -11.83
C ARG A 114 -4.43 -10.98 -11.52
N ARG A 115 -4.66 -11.30 -10.25
CA ARG A 115 -5.56 -12.38 -9.84
C ARG A 115 -6.96 -11.84 -9.53
N ARG A 116 -7.99 -12.60 -9.88
CA ARG A 116 -9.41 -12.21 -9.78
C ARG A 116 -10.18 -13.25 -8.98
N THR A 117 -9.69 -13.54 -7.79
CA THR A 117 -10.20 -14.61 -6.91
C THR A 117 -10.41 -14.08 -5.50
N SER A 118 -11.37 -14.66 -4.77
CA SER A 118 -11.80 -14.15 -3.48
C SER A 118 -10.70 -14.22 -2.41
N PHE A 119 -9.83 -15.23 -2.52
CA PHE A 119 -8.65 -15.40 -1.68
C PHE A 119 -7.73 -14.17 -1.68
N VAL A 120 -7.59 -13.50 -2.83
CA VAL A 120 -6.67 -12.36 -3.02
C VAL A 120 -7.10 -11.15 -2.18
N LEU A 121 -8.41 -10.96 -1.94
CA LEU A 121 -8.85 -9.90 -1.03
C LEU A 121 -8.47 -10.20 0.41
N GLY A 122 -8.57 -11.45 0.85
CA GLY A 122 -8.14 -11.86 2.18
C GLY A 122 -6.63 -11.69 2.34
N GLU A 123 -5.86 -12.14 1.36
CA GLU A 123 -4.41 -11.97 1.30
C GLU A 123 -4.02 -10.48 1.30
N ALA A 124 -4.68 -9.64 0.50
CA ALA A 124 -4.41 -8.21 0.47
C ALA A 124 -4.66 -7.53 1.82
N ILE A 125 -5.70 -7.94 2.56
CA ILE A 125 -5.93 -7.46 3.93
C ILE A 125 -4.77 -7.90 4.82
N VAL A 126 -4.39 -9.17 4.82
CA VAL A 126 -3.28 -9.67 5.66
C VAL A 126 -1.98 -8.92 5.34
N LEU A 127 -1.61 -8.80 4.06
CA LEU A 127 -0.40 -8.11 3.61
C LEU A 127 -0.41 -6.62 4.00
N LEU A 128 -1.55 -5.95 3.87
CA LEU A 128 -1.72 -4.54 4.26
C LEU A 128 -1.44 -4.32 5.76
N TRP A 129 -1.89 -5.25 6.60
CA TRP A 129 -1.62 -5.20 8.04
C TRP A 129 -0.17 -5.56 8.38
N LEU A 130 0.40 -6.56 7.69
CA LEU A 130 1.78 -6.98 7.90
C LEU A 130 2.78 -5.88 7.55
N MET A 131 2.61 -5.23 6.40
CA MET A 131 3.58 -4.24 5.89
C MET A 131 3.53 -2.89 6.62
N GLY A 132 2.41 -2.55 7.27
CA GLY A 132 2.25 -1.29 7.99
C GLY A 132 2.17 -1.51 9.50
N PRO A 133 0.97 -1.71 10.06
CA PRO A 133 0.75 -1.85 11.49
C PRO A 133 1.69 -2.84 12.21
N VAL A 134 1.80 -4.07 11.70
CA VAL A 134 2.57 -5.12 12.40
C VAL A 134 4.06 -4.81 12.35
N ALA A 135 4.60 -4.44 11.19
CA ALA A 135 6.00 -4.04 11.05
C ALA A 135 6.37 -2.91 12.03
N ALA A 136 5.52 -1.89 12.15
CA ALA A 136 5.76 -0.79 13.06
C ALA A 136 5.61 -1.16 14.54
N LEU A 137 4.67 -2.05 14.90
CA LEU A 137 4.56 -2.56 16.27
C LEU A 137 5.78 -3.38 16.66
N CYS A 138 6.29 -4.22 15.75
CA CYS A 138 7.53 -4.99 15.98
C CYS A 138 8.74 -4.06 16.17
N GLN A 139 8.88 -3.02 15.33
CA GLN A 139 9.92 -2.01 15.50
C GLN A 139 9.77 -1.23 16.81
N GLY A 140 8.54 -0.81 17.15
CA GLY A 140 8.26 -0.10 18.38
C GLY A 140 8.59 -0.92 19.63
N TRP A 141 8.27 -2.21 19.62
CA TRP A 141 8.64 -3.13 20.70
C TRP A 141 10.16 -3.31 20.80
N TYR A 142 10.85 -3.53 19.68
CA TYR A 142 12.30 -3.76 19.65
C TYR A 142 13.10 -2.53 20.09
N PHE A 143 12.70 -1.33 19.65
CA PHE A 143 13.39 -0.07 19.98
C PHE A 143 12.81 0.65 21.20
N HIS A 144 11.87 0.02 21.94
CA HIS A 144 11.19 0.61 23.10
C HIS A 144 10.58 2.00 22.81
N LEU A 145 9.95 2.16 21.65
CA LEU A 145 9.36 3.42 21.21
C LEU A 145 7.97 3.64 21.83
N HIS A 146 7.71 4.85 22.33
CA HIS A 146 6.38 5.26 22.75
C HIS A 146 5.56 5.77 21.56
N LEU A 147 4.39 5.16 21.34
CA LEU A 147 3.46 5.56 20.29
C LEU A 147 2.63 6.78 20.74
N ALA A 148 2.83 7.92 20.09
CA ALA A 148 1.93 9.07 20.25
C ALA A 148 0.58 8.79 19.56
N ALA A 149 -0.52 9.37 20.07
CA ALA A 149 -1.87 9.15 19.54
C ALA A 149 -2.00 9.51 18.04
N PHE A 150 -1.33 10.57 17.59
CA PHE A 150 -1.30 10.94 16.18
C PHE A 150 -0.58 9.89 15.31
N SER A 151 0.45 9.24 15.85
CA SER A 151 1.15 8.12 15.20
C SER A 151 0.23 6.92 15.00
N VAL A 152 -0.71 6.67 15.92
CA VAL A 152 -1.69 5.57 15.80
C VAL A 152 -2.61 5.77 14.60
N VAL A 153 -3.14 6.98 14.38
CA VAL A 153 -3.99 7.25 13.21
C VAL A 153 -3.20 7.08 11.91
N GLN A 154 -1.94 7.54 11.86
CA GLN A 154 -1.08 7.35 10.70
C GLN A 154 -0.72 5.87 10.46
N LEU A 155 -0.52 5.10 11.53
CA LEU A 155 -0.15 3.70 11.48
C LEU A 155 -1.29 2.79 11.03
N PHE A 156 -2.48 3.00 11.58
CA PHE A 156 -3.60 2.10 11.39
C PHE A 156 -4.65 2.64 10.41
N GLY A 157 -4.71 3.94 10.18
CA GLY A 157 -5.78 4.57 9.39
C GLY A 157 -5.89 4.02 7.96
N TRP A 158 -4.75 3.90 7.27
CA TRP A 158 -4.71 3.32 5.93
C TRP A 158 -5.15 1.85 5.93
N ALA A 159 -4.63 1.05 6.87
CA ALA A 159 -4.95 -0.37 6.99
C ALA A 159 -6.45 -0.59 7.27
N ILE A 160 -7.01 0.14 8.23
CA ILE A 160 -8.42 0.06 8.62
C ILE A 160 -9.31 0.48 7.45
N LEU A 161 -9.07 1.66 6.86
CA LEU A 161 -9.88 2.21 5.76
C LEU A 161 -10.00 1.21 4.60
N TRP A 162 -8.88 0.66 4.16
CA TRP A 162 -8.87 -0.25 3.01
C TRP A 162 -9.33 -1.66 3.37
N THR A 163 -9.12 -2.12 4.60
CA THR A 163 -9.74 -3.35 5.09
C THR A 163 -11.26 -3.27 5.01
N LEU A 164 -11.84 -2.16 5.49
CA LEU A 164 -13.29 -1.92 5.40
C LEU A 164 -13.75 -1.86 3.94
N TYR A 165 -13.01 -1.16 3.07
CA TYR A 165 -13.34 -1.10 1.66
C TYR A 165 -13.30 -2.48 0.99
N PHE A 166 -12.26 -3.27 1.21
CA PHE A 166 -12.14 -4.62 0.64
C PHE A 166 -13.21 -5.57 1.15
N ALA A 167 -13.53 -5.51 2.44
CA ALA A 167 -14.57 -6.36 3.04
C ALA A 167 -15.98 -5.98 2.58
N PHE A 168 -16.27 -4.67 2.46
CA PHE A 168 -17.64 -4.18 2.31
C PHE A 168 -18.00 -3.62 0.94
N SER A 169 -17.06 -3.38 0.03
CA SER A 169 -17.37 -2.81 -1.28
C SER A 169 -18.01 -3.83 -2.22
N PRO A 170 -19.20 -3.55 -2.80
CA PRO A 170 -19.78 -4.37 -3.87
C PRO A 170 -18.86 -4.51 -5.07
N ARG A 171 -18.11 -3.45 -5.41
CA ARG A 171 -17.14 -3.50 -6.52
C ARG A 171 -16.03 -4.51 -6.24
N CYS A 172 -15.46 -4.52 -5.04
CA CYS A 172 -14.44 -5.51 -4.68
C CYS A 172 -15.02 -6.93 -4.68
N ALA A 173 -16.21 -7.09 -4.11
CA ALA A 173 -16.91 -8.38 -4.07
C ALA A 173 -17.13 -8.96 -5.47
N LEU A 174 -17.51 -8.15 -6.45
CA LEU A 174 -17.68 -8.56 -7.85
C LEU A 174 -16.34 -8.74 -8.58
N THR A 175 -15.38 -7.83 -8.37
CA THR A 175 -14.07 -7.86 -9.04
C THR A 175 -13.30 -9.13 -8.71
N TYR A 176 -13.36 -9.58 -7.46
CA TYR A 176 -12.64 -10.74 -6.97
C TYR A 176 -13.53 -11.96 -6.71
N GLY A 177 -14.84 -11.89 -6.95
CA GLY A 177 -15.72 -13.07 -6.91
C GLY A 177 -15.91 -13.65 -5.51
N THR A 178 -16.23 -12.81 -4.52
CA THR A 178 -16.55 -13.29 -3.17
C THR A 178 -17.95 -13.89 -3.11
N ARG A 179 -18.26 -14.67 -2.06
CA ARG A 179 -19.64 -15.17 -1.79
C ARG A 179 -20.69 -14.07 -1.77
N ARG A 180 -20.31 -12.86 -1.35
CA ARG A 180 -21.18 -11.67 -1.41
C ARG A 180 -21.39 -11.22 -2.86
N GLY A 181 -20.35 -11.22 -3.69
CA GLY A 181 -20.45 -10.94 -5.12
C GLY A 181 -21.44 -11.88 -5.81
N GLU A 182 -21.35 -13.19 -5.53
CA GLU A 182 -22.28 -14.19 -6.05
C GLU A 182 -23.73 -13.90 -5.64
N ARG A 183 -23.95 -13.50 -4.37
CA ARG A 183 -25.27 -13.10 -3.89
C ARG A 183 -25.80 -11.87 -4.61
N ILE A 184 -24.95 -10.86 -4.86
CA ILE A 184 -25.32 -9.64 -5.59
C ILE A 184 -25.75 -10.00 -7.02
N VAL A 185 -25.00 -10.87 -7.70
CA VAL A 185 -25.36 -11.31 -9.06
C VAL A 185 -26.71 -12.04 -9.07
N ARG A 186 -26.99 -12.89 -8.08
CA ARG A 186 -28.25 -13.66 -8.01
C ARG A 186 -29.46 -12.83 -7.62
N THR A 187 -29.31 -11.90 -6.68
CA THR A 187 -30.44 -11.23 -6.01
C THR A 187 -30.60 -9.76 -6.40
N GLY A 188 -29.57 -9.15 -6.98
CA GLY A 188 -29.50 -7.70 -7.21
C GLY A 188 -29.38 -6.87 -5.93
N LYS A 189 -29.39 -7.49 -4.74
CA LYS A 189 -29.31 -6.79 -3.45
C LYS A 189 -27.86 -6.54 -3.04
N LEU A 190 -27.54 -5.29 -2.72
CA LEU A 190 -26.19 -4.87 -2.28
C LEU A 190 -25.88 -5.25 -0.83
N PHE A 191 -26.92 -5.29 0.00
CA PHE A 191 -26.86 -5.65 1.40
C PHE A 191 -27.85 -6.80 1.65
N GLY A 192 -27.39 -7.78 2.42
CA GLY A 192 -28.20 -8.92 2.84
C GLY A 192 -28.96 -8.60 4.11
#